data_AF-W4VBG6-F1
#
_entry.id   AF-W4VBG6-F1
#
_cell.length_a   1.000
_cell.length_b   1.000
_cell.length_c   1.000
_cell.angle_alpha   90.00
_cell.angle_beta   90.00
_cell.angle_gamma   90.00
#
_symmetry.space_group_name_H-M   'P 1'
#
loop_
_entity.id
_entity.type
_entity.pdbx_description
1 polymer ?
#
loop_
_entity_poly.entity_id
_entity_poly.type
_entity_poly.pdbx_seq_one_letter_code
_entity_poly.pdbx_strand_id
1 'polypeptide(L)'
;MVKRDEGLIKLLTPPFDEGDLEPGYIKSYVPGVRENGGQYTHAAAWVIMAFAKMGDGNKAMELFDLLNPINHSRTHIEYSRYKVEPYVMAADVYSVPPHTGRGGWTWYTGSAGWIYRVGFEYILGFKSVEKLLR
;
A
#
# COMPACT_ATOMS: atom_id res chain seq x y z
N MET A 1 -9.66 1.65 7.73
CA MET A 1 -8.65 0.97 6.90
C MET A 1 -7.47 1.88 6.59
N VAL A 2 -7.69 3.13 6.16
CA VAL A 2 -6.62 4.14 6.01
C VAL A 2 -6.19 4.68 7.39
N LYS A 3 -4.89 4.68 7.65
CA LYS A 3 -4.22 5.18 8.87
C LYS A 3 -3.22 6.25 8.47
N ARG A 4 -3.69 7.50 8.41
CA ARG A 4 -2.91 8.65 7.87
C ARG A 4 -1.65 8.93 8.67
N ASP A 5 -1.76 8.95 10.00
CA ASP A 5 -0.64 9.24 10.90
C ASP A 5 0.47 8.18 10.83
N GLU A 6 0.12 6.98 10.36
CA GLU A 6 1.04 5.84 10.21
C GLU A 6 1.52 5.67 8.77
N GLY A 7 0.94 6.37 7.80
CA GLY A 7 1.28 6.21 6.39
C GLY A 7 0.72 4.93 5.75
N LEU A 8 -0.41 4.38 6.22
CA LEU A 8 -0.85 3.02 5.85
C LEU A 8 -2.27 2.94 5.28
N ILE A 9 -2.48 1.97 4.40
CA ILE A 9 -3.78 1.47 3.96
C ILE A 9 -3.84 -0.02 4.27
N LYS A 10 -4.51 -0.39 5.36
CA LYS A 10 -4.65 -1.79 5.79
C LYS A 10 -5.49 -2.58 4.81
N LEU A 11 -5.13 -3.85 4.58
CA LEU A 11 -5.90 -4.78 3.74
C LEU A 11 -7.26 -5.10 4.37
N LEU A 12 -7.28 -5.29 5.69
CA LEU A 12 -8.49 -5.56 6.46
C LEU A 12 -8.37 -5.05 7.89
N THR A 13 -9.50 -4.93 8.57
CA THR A 13 -9.57 -4.60 10.00
C THR A 13 -10.91 -5.07 10.57
N PRO A 14 -10.95 -5.67 11.78
CA PRO A 14 -9.80 -6.12 12.58
C PRO A 14 -9.03 -7.27 11.89
N PRO A 15 -7.74 -7.49 12.22
CA PRO A 15 -7.04 -8.71 11.84
C PRO A 15 -7.68 -9.94 12.50
N PHE A 16 -7.46 -11.11 11.90
CA PHE A 16 -7.79 -12.38 12.52
C PHE A 16 -6.76 -12.72 13.59
N ASP A 17 -7.22 -13.12 14.77
CA ASP A 17 -6.35 -13.48 15.89
C ASP A 17 -7.05 -14.61 16.65
N GLU A 18 -7.41 -14.38 17.91
CA GLU A 18 -8.28 -15.25 18.69
C GLU A 18 -9.73 -15.20 18.18
N GLY A 19 -10.35 -16.37 18.00
CA GLY A 19 -11.76 -16.52 17.62
C GLY A 19 -12.03 -17.71 16.70
N ASP A 20 -13.31 -17.99 16.47
CA ASP A 20 -13.77 -19.20 15.75
C ASP A 20 -13.78 -19.07 14.22
N LEU A 21 -13.38 -17.90 13.69
CA LEU A 21 -13.33 -17.69 12.24
C LEU A 21 -12.15 -18.45 11.64
N GLU A 22 -12.41 -19.24 10.60
CA GLU A 22 -11.41 -20.06 9.89
C GLU A 22 -11.20 -19.59 8.43
N PRO A 23 -10.57 -18.42 8.21
CA PRO A 23 -10.38 -17.82 6.87
C PRO A 23 -9.24 -18.47 6.06
N GLY A 24 -8.65 -19.57 6.55
CA GLY A 24 -7.49 -20.22 5.97
C GLY A 24 -6.16 -19.60 6.40
N TYR A 25 -5.13 -19.74 5.55
CA TYR A 25 -3.72 -19.44 5.90
C TYR A 25 -3.47 -18.00 6.35
N ILE A 26 -4.34 -17.05 6.00
CA ILE A 26 -4.25 -15.66 6.47
C ILE A 26 -4.19 -15.56 8.00
N LYS A 27 -4.89 -16.43 8.73
CA LYS A 27 -4.87 -16.46 10.21
C LYS A 27 -3.55 -16.99 10.79
N SER A 28 -2.69 -17.60 9.97
CA SER A 28 -1.34 -18.03 10.37
C SER A 28 -0.32 -16.89 10.41
N TYR A 29 -0.65 -15.72 9.83
CA TYR A 29 0.18 -14.53 9.99
C TYR A 29 -0.14 -13.80 11.29
N VAL A 30 0.88 -13.20 11.90
CA VAL A 30 0.74 -12.33 13.07
C VAL A 30 -0.26 -11.19 12.75
N PRO A 31 -1.19 -10.86 13.66
CA PRO A 31 -2.11 -9.74 13.48
C PRO A 31 -1.39 -8.43 13.12
N GLY A 32 -1.83 -7.78 12.03
CA GLY A 32 -1.27 -6.55 11.51
C GLY A 32 -0.06 -6.71 10.58
N VAL A 33 0.32 -7.95 10.22
CA VAL A 33 1.43 -8.28 9.32
C VAL A 33 0.90 -8.90 8.02
N ARG A 34 1.50 -8.52 6.89
CA ARG A 34 1.16 -8.99 5.55
C ARG A 34 -0.35 -8.98 5.28
N GLU A 35 -0.93 -10.11 4.86
CA GLU A 35 -2.35 -10.25 4.52
C GLU A 35 -3.25 -10.11 5.75
N ASN A 36 -2.77 -10.45 6.96
CA ASN A 36 -3.59 -10.43 8.16
C ASN A 36 -3.67 -9.03 8.79
N GLY A 37 -4.25 -8.08 8.05
CA GLY A 37 -4.46 -6.72 8.52
C GLY A 37 -3.24 -5.81 8.42
N GLY A 38 -2.13 -6.24 7.83
CA GLY A 38 -1.08 -5.34 7.34
C GLY A 38 -1.53 -4.54 6.12
N GLN A 39 -0.66 -3.66 5.62
CA GLN A 39 -0.84 -3.10 4.28
C GLN A 39 -0.32 -4.11 3.26
N TYR A 40 -1.18 -4.52 2.32
CA TYR A 40 -0.76 -5.25 1.12
C TYR A 40 -0.74 -4.26 -0.05
N THR A 41 0.43 -3.72 -0.38
CA THR A 41 0.60 -2.51 -1.22
C THR A 41 -0.04 -2.67 -2.60
N HIS A 42 0.03 -3.88 -3.17
CA HIS A 42 -0.63 -4.21 -4.44
C HIS A 42 -2.15 -3.98 -4.38
N ALA A 43 -2.82 -4.43 -3.32
CA ALA A 43 -4.26 -4.22 -3.15
C ALA A 43 -4.58 -2.77 -2.78
N ALA A 44 -3.72 -2.12 -1.99
CA ALA A 44 -3.85 -0.70 -1.67
C ALA A 44 -3.81 0.19 -2.93
N ALA A 45 -3.01 -0.17 -3.94
CA ALA A 45 -2.99 0.52 -5.23
C ALA A 45 -4.36 0.53 -5.92
N TRP A 46 -5.16 -0.52 -5.77
CA TRP A 46 -6.51 -0.57 -6.35
C TRP A 46 -7.48 0.38 -5.65
N VAL A 47 -7.26 0.69 -4.37
CA VAL A 47 -8.04 1.71 -3.66
C VAL A 47 -7.78 3.09 -4.27
N ILE A 48 -6.51 3.42 -4.56
CA ILE A 48 -6.15 4.65 -5.26
C ILE A 48 -6.84 4.71 -6.63
N MET A 49 -6.76 3.63 -7.40
CA MET A 49 -7.41 3.51 -8.69
C MET A 49 -8.92 3.75 -8.60
N ALA A 50 -9.58 3.21 -7.58
CA ALA A 50 -11.01 3.37 -7.39
C ALA A 50 -11.38 4.85 -7.21
N PHE A 51 -10.68 5.59 -6.35
CA PHE A 51 -10.92 7.02 -6.16
C PHE A 51 -10.66 7.84 -7.42
N ALA A 52 -9.58 7.54 -8.15
CA ALA A 52 -9.30 8.18 -9.43
C ALA A 52 -10.44 7.94 -10.44
N LYS A 53 -10.97 6.71 -10.52
CA LYS A 53 -12.11 6.37 -11.40
C LYS A 53 -13.43 7.03 -10.98
N MET A 54 -13.61 7.31 -9.69
CA MET A 54 -14.78 8.04 -9.17
C MET A 54 -14.68 9.57 -9.39
N GLY A 55 -13.56 10.06 -9.94
CA GLY A 55 -13.33 11.49 -10.15
C GLY A 55 -12.80 12.22 -8.91
N ASP A 56 -12.52 11.52 -7.81
CA ASP A 56 -11.91 12.10 -6.61
C ASP A 56 -10.38 12.06 -6.72
N GLY A 57 -9.84 12.92 -7.57
CA GLY A 57 -8.40 13.02 -7.83
C GLY A 57 -7.59 13.46 -6.60
N ASN A 58 -8.17 14.29 -5.73
CA ASN A 58 -7.52 14.72 -4.49
C ASN A 58 -7.31 13.54 -3.54
N LYS A 59 -8.35 12.71 -3.36
CA LYS A 59 -8.21 11.49 -2.54
C LYS A 59 -7.25 10.50 -3.18
N ALA A 60 -7.29 10.33 -4.51
CA ALA A 60 -6.35 9.47 -5.21
C ALA A 60 -4.89 9.88 -4.97
N MET A 61 -4.58 11.17 -5.11
CA MET A 61 -3.24 11.70 -4.82
C MET A 61 -2.82 11.53 -3.37
N GLU A 62 -3.72 11.84 -2.42
CA GLU A 62 -3.47 11.65 -0.99
C GLU A 62 -3.08 10.18 -0.68
N LEU A 63 -3.83 9.23 -1.23
CA LEU A 63 -3.58 7.80 -1.01
C LEU A 63 -2.31 7.32 -1.74
N PHE A 64 -2.01 7.87 -2.92
CA PHE A 64 -0.75 7.60 -3.63
C PHE A 64 0.45 8.07 -2.81
N ASP A 65 0.37 9.26 -2.24
CA ASP A 65 1.43 9.82 -1.38
C ASP A 65 1.64 8.98 -0.12
N LEU A 66 0.58 8.40 0.46
CA LEU A 66 0.70 7.47 1.58
C LEU A 66 1.48 6.20 1.22
N LEU A 67 1.39 5.71 -0.02
CA LEU A 67 2.09 4.48 -0.44
C LEU A 67 3.51 4.75 -0.97
N ASN A 68 3.83 5.99 -1.32
CA ASN A 68 5.10 6.36 -1.94
C ASN A 68 6.29 6.15 -0.97
N PRO A 69 7.24 5.24 -1.27
CA PRO A 69 8.38 4.94 -0.40
C PRO A 69 9.23 6.16 -0.05
N ILE A 70 9.30 7.16 -0.93
CA ILE A 70 10.03 8.41 -0.68
C ILE A 70 9.43 9.15 0.51
N ASN A 71 8.10 9.13 0.65
CA ASN A 71 7.39 9.78 1.76
C ASN A 71 7.58 9.03 3.10
N HIS A 72 8.02 7.77 3.06
CA HIS A 72 8.38 6.98 4.25
C HIS A 72 9.82 7.18 4.71
N SER A 73 10.60 8.04 4.06
CA SER A 73 12.03 8.21 4.34
C SER A 73 12.51 9.66 4.26
N ARG A 74 11.62 10.64 4.49
CA ARG A 74 11.96 12.07 4.35
C ARG A 74 12.83 12.58 5.50
N THR A 75 12.79 11.88 6.63
CA THR A 75 13.59 12.15 7.83
C THR A 75 14.32 10.91 8.30
N HIS A 76 15.36 11.09 9.12
CA HIS A 76 16.07 9.98 9.75
C HIS A 76 15.17 9.09 10.61
N ILE A 77 14.14 9.68 11.25
CA ILE A 77 13.18 8.94 12.08
C ILE A 77 12.30 8.05 11.19
N GLU A 78 11.77 8.60 10.10
CA GLU A 78 10.93 7.85 9.16
C GLU A 78 11.71 6.74 8.46
N TYR A 79 12.90 7.04 7.93
CA TYR A 79 13.80 6.04 7.37
C TYR A 79 14.10 4.91 8.37
N SER A 80 14.39 5.28 9.62
CA SER A 80 14.68 4.31 10.69
C SER A 80 13.48 3.44 11.06
N ARG A 81 12.25 3.88 10.76
CA ARG A 81 11.01 3.12 10.93
C ARG A 81 10.70 2.25 9.70
N TYR A 82 10.86 2.79 8.48
CA TYR A 82 10.55 2.08 7.24
C TYR A 82 11.47 0.88 6.99
N LYS A 83 12.76 0.98 7.35
CA LYS A 83 13.75 -0.13 7.35
C LYS A 83 14.01 -0.82 6.00
N VAL A 84 13.45 -0.33 4.90
CA VAL A 84 13.68 -0.86 3.55
C VAL A 84 14.04 0.26 2.58
N GLU A 85 14.35 -0.09 1.34
CA GLU A 85 14.83 0.85 0.33
C GLU A 85 13.76 1.91 -0.04
N PRO A 86 14.09 3.22 -0.02
CA PRO A 86 13.12 4.30 -0.25
C PRO A 86 12.85 4.61 -1.73
N TYR A 87 13.39 3.81 -2.64
CA TYR A 87 13.32 4.02 -4.09
C TYR A 87 12.68 2.83 -4.84
N VAL A 88 12.23 1.80 -4.10
CA VAL A 88 11.44 0.68 -4.64
C VAL A 88 10.22 0.43 -3.77
N MET A 89 9.16 -0.12 -4.36
CA MET A 89 7.95 -0.46 -3.63
C MET A 89 8.18 -1.67 -2.73
N ALA A 90 7.69 -1.58 -1.49
CA ALA A 90 7.50 -2.73 -0.61
C ALA A 90 6.21 -3.48 -0.98
N ALA A 91 6.23 -4.81 -0.90
CA ALA A 91 5.04 -5.62 -1.09
C ALA A 91 4.02 -5.40 0.04
N ASP A 92 4.54 -5.23 1.25
CA ASP A 92 3.74 -5.04 2.45
C ASP A 92 4.38 -4.07 3.44
N VAL A 93 3.54 -3.46 4.30
CA VAL A 93 3.98 -2.60 5.39
C VAL A 93 3.22 -2.96 6.65
N TYR A 94 3.94 -3.17 7.76
CA TYR A 94 3.34 -3.66 9.00
C TYR A 94 2.52 -2.57 9.70
N SER A 95 1.43 -2.97 10.34
CA SER A 95 0.49 -2.07 11.03
C SER A 95 0.38 -2.31 12.54
N VAL A 96 1.22 -3.20 13.08
CA VAL A 96 1.21 -3.60 14.49
C VAL A 96 2.44 -3.09 15.23
N PRO A 97 2.28 -2.49 16.44
CA PRO A 97 3.41 -2.15 17.30
C PRO A 97 4.23 -3.39 17.70
N PRO A 98 5.56 -3.27 17.87
CA PRO A 98 6.39 -2.07 17.73
C PRO A 98 6.88 -1.83 16.29
N HIS A 99 6.29 -2.49 15.29
CA HIS A 99 6.79 -2.50 13.92
C HIS A 99 5.93 -1.68 12.93
N THR A 100 4.98 -0.89 13.42
CA THR A 100 4.13 -0.03 12.58
C THR A 100 4.97 0.83 11.63
N GLY A 101 4.65 0.78 10.33
CA GLY A 101 5.34 1.51 9.28
C GLY A 101 6.60 0.84 8.74
N ARG A 102 6.98 -0.34 9.25
CA ARG A 102 8.11 -1.11 8.72
C ARG A 102 7.72 -1.78 7.40
N GLY A 103 8.51 -1.54 6.35
CA GLY A 103 8.36 -2.21 5.07
C GLY A 103 8.82 -3.67 5.11
N GLY A 104 8.15 -4.51 4.33
CA GLY A 104 8.46 -5.91 4.08
C GLY A 104 8.60 -6.19 2.58
N TRP A 105 9.47 -7.15 2.24
CA TRP A 105 9.67 -7.70 0.90
C TRP A 105 9.70 -6.67 -0.24
N THR A 106 10.88 -6.18 -0.60
CA THR A 106 11.06 -5.18 -1.68
C THR A 106 11.42 -5.83 -3.02
N TRP A 107 11.48 -5.01 -4.07
CA TRP A 107 11.87 -5.37 -5.45
C TRP A 107 10.90 -6.29 -6.18
N TYR A 108 10.86 -7.57 -5.80
CA TYR A 108 10.12 -8.59 -6.54
C TYR A 108 8.67 -8.66 -6.07
N THR A 109 7.89 -7.64 -6.44
CA THR A 109 6.48 -7.51 -6.10
C THR A 109 5.70 -6.85 -7.22
N GLY A 110 4.47 -7.33 -7.46
CA GLY A 110 3.55 -6.69 -8.41
C GLY A 110 3.12 -5.28 -8.01
N SER A 111 3.41 -4.86 -6.77
CA SER A 111 3.10 -3.52 -6.27
C SER A 111 3.72 -2.41 -7.12
N ALA A 112 4.96 -2.60 -7.60
CA ALA A 112 5.62 -1.63 -8.47
C ALA A 112 4.85 -1.43 -9.78
N GLY A 113 4.40 -2.52 -10.43
CA GLY A 113 3.62 -2.47 -11.66
C GLY A 113 2.27 -1.78 -11.47
N TRP A 114 1.56 -2.08 -10.38
CA TRP A 114 0.27 -1.44 -10.11
C TRP A 114 0.38 0.03 -9.74
N ILE A 115 1.36 0.42 -8.91
CA ILE A 115 1.57 1.83 -8.57
C ILE A 115 1.95 2.63 -9.81
N TYR A 116 2.83 2.10 -10.66
CA TYR A 116 3.16 2.72 -11.94
C TYR A 116 1.90 2.91 -12.81
N ARG A 117 1.11 1.84 -12.98
CA ARG A 117 -0.12 1.88 -13.77
C ARG A 117 -1.15 2.86 -13.21
N VAL A 118 -1.34 2.89 -11.90
CA VAL A 118 -2.27 3.81 -11.22
C VAL A 118 -1.85 5.26 -11.42
N GLY A 119 -0.58 5.57 -11.16
CA GLY A 119 -0.04 6.92 -11.36
C GLY A 119 -0.17 7.36 -12.81
N PHE A 120 0.24 6.51 -13.75
CA PHE A 120 0.28 6.87 -15.17
C PHE A 120 -1.11 6.88 -15.82
N GLU A 121 -1.90 5.83 -15.67
CA GLU A 121 -3.15 5.67 -16.42
C GLU A 121 -4.37 6.32 -15.75
N TYR A 122 -4.37 6.43 -14.42
CA TYR A 122 -5.57 6.83 -13.67
C TYR A 122 -5.44 8.19 -13.00
N ILE A 123 -4.26 8.52 -12.47
CA ILE A 123 -4.00 9.84 -11.89
C ILE A 123 -3.65 10.83 -13.00
N LEU A 124 -2.62 10.54 -13.80
CA LEU A 124 -2.23 11.39 -14.93
C LEU A 124 -3.17 11.25 -16.13
N GLY A 125 -3.89 10.14 -16.23
CA GLY A 125 -4.95 9.93 -17.21
C GLY A 125 -4.51 9.38 -18.56
N PHE A 126 -3.23 9.02 -18.74
CA PHE A 126 -2.72 8.52 -20.02
C PHE A 126 -3.29 7.14 -20.37
N LYS A 127 -3.88 7.00 -21.56
CA LYS A 127 -4.36 5.71 -22.04
C LYS A 127 -3.82 5.41 -23.43
N SER A 128 -3.22 4.24 -23.59
CA SER A 128 -2.94 3.69 -24.92
C SER A 128 -4.22 3.10 -25.49
N VAL A 129 -4.76 3.70 -26.54
CA VAL A 129 -5.87 3.17 -27.33
C VAL A 129 -5.36 2.97 -28.74
N GLU A 130 -5.32 1.72 -29.22
CA GLU A 130 -4.91 1.40 -30.61
C GLU A 130 -3.53 1.99 -30.99
N LYS A 131 -2.57 1.99 -30.06
CA LYS A 131 -1.22 2.59 -30.19
C LYS A 131 -1.18 4.11 -30.28
N LEU A 132 -2.29 4.80 -30.04
CA LEU A 132 -2.35 6.26 -29.85
C LEU A 132 -2.46 6.56 -28.35
N LEU A 133 -1.66 7.50 -27.86
CA LEU A 133 -1.78 8.02 -26.49
C LEU A 133 -2.93 9.03 -26.44
N ARG A 134 -3.86 8.83 -25.52
CA ARG A 134 -4.93 9.77 -25.15
C ARG A 134 -4.72 10.27 -23.73
#